data_AF-A0A518FVY7-F1
#
_entry.id   AF-A0A518FVY7-F1
#
_cell.length_a   1.000
_cell.length_b   1.000
_cell.length_c   1.000
_cell.angle_alpha   90.00
_cell.angle_beta   90.00
_cell.angle_gamma   90.00
#
_symmetry.space_group_name_H-M   'P 1'
#
loop_
_entity.id
_entity.type
_entity.pdbx_description
1 polymer ?
#
loop_
_entity_poly.entity_id
_entity_poly.type
_entity_poly.pdbx_seq_one_letter_code
_entity_poly.pdbx_strand_id
1 'polypeptide(L)' 'MFSLAFFAYTLTRIDSSHAGRAYAAYGGIYIVSSLLWLWIVEKTQPDRWDVLGATICIFGSMIILFSPRP' A
#
# COMPACT_ATOMS: atom_id res chain seq x y z
N MET A 1 -11.05 -8.83 23.20
CA MET A 1 -11.45 -10.05 22.46
C MET A 1 -12.59 -9.79 21.49
N PHE A 2 -13.70 -9.16 21.90
CA PHE A 2 -14.81 -8.82 20.99
C PHE A 2 -14.41 -8.00 19.76
N SER A 3 -13.54 -6.99 19.92
CA SER A 3 -13.03 -6.21 18.78
C SER A 3 -12.23 -7.05 17.79
N LEU A 4 -11.46 -8.02 18.28
CA LEU A 4 -10.63 -8.91 17.45
C LEU A 4 -11.49 -9.92 16.69
N ALA A 5 -12.53 -10.47 17.34
CA ALA A 5 -13.49 -11.35 16.71
C ALA A 5 -14.32 -10.64 15.62
N PHE A 6 -14.74 -9.40 15.88
CA PHE A 6 -15.46 -8.58 14.92
C PHE A 6 -14.57 -8.21 13.71
N PHE A 7 -13.31 -7.88 13.96
CA PHE A 7 -12.32 -7.63 12.91
C PHE A 7 -12.10 -8.86 12.02
N ALA A 8 -11.90 -10.03 12.62
CA ALA A 8 -11.72 -11.29 11.90
C ALA A 8 -12.96 -11.68 11.06
N TYR A 9 -14.16 -11.50 11.61
CA TYR A 9 -15.44 -11.72 10.90
C TYR A 9 -15.61 -10.78 9.70
N THR A 10 -15.20 -9.52 9.84
CA THR A 10 -15.28 -8.54 8.75
C THR A 10 -14.24 -8.84 7.66
N LEU A 11 -13.08 -9.36 8.03
CA LEU A 11 -12.02 -9.80 7.09
C LEU A 11 -12.47 -10.97 6.20
N THR A 12 -13.34 -11.84 6.70
CA THR A 12 -13.90 -12.97 5.93
C THR A 12 -14.98 -12.55 4.93
N ARG A 13 -15.56 -11.36 5.09
CA ARG A 13 -16.56 -10.75 4.18
C ARG A 13 -15.95 -10.03 2.98
N ILE A 14 -14.65 -9.77 2.98
CA ILE A 14 -13.95 -9.18 1.85
C ILE A 14 -13.68 -10.30 0.83
N ASP A 15 -14.26 -10.18 -0.36
CA ASP A 15 -13.93 -11.04 -1.51
C ASP A 15 -12.41 -11.07 -1.69
N SER A 16 -11.82 -12.24 -1.47
CA SER A 16 -10.36 -12.47 -1.49
C SER A 16 -9.73 -12.13 -2.84
N SER A 17 -10.52 -12.10 -3.92
CA SER A 17 -10.12 -11.62 -5.25
C SER A 17 -9.83 -10.11 -5.32
N HIS A 18 -10.42 -9.31 -4.42
CA HIS A 18 -10.19 -7.86 -4.31
C HIS A 18 -9.29 -7.48 -3.14
N ALA A 19 -9.21 -8.33 -2.10
CA ALA A 19 -8.35 -8.11 -0.94
C ALA A 19 -6.88 -7.86 -1.35
N GLY A 20 -6.31 -8.73 -2.20
CA GLY A 20 -4.93 -8.59 -2.67
C GLY A 20 -4.66 -7.28 -3.41
N ARG A 21 -5.65 -6.78 -4.18
CA ARG A 21 -5.56 -5.49 -4.89
C ARG A 21 -5.66 -4.31 -3.93
N ALA A 22 -6.54 -4.41 -2.94
CA ALA A 22 -6.66 -3.39 -1.89
C ALA A 22 -5.32 -3.28 -1.13
N TYR A 23 -4.73 -4.41 -0.72
CA TYR A 23 -3.42 -4.44 -0.07
C TYR A 23 -2.31 -3.88 -0.95
N ALA A 24 -2.32 -4.16 -2.26
CA ALA A 24 -1.35 -3.55 -3.19
C ALA A 24 -1.50 -2.02 -3.25
N ALA A 25 -2.74 -1.50 -3.34
CA ALA A 25 -2.99 -0.06 -3.32
C ALA A 25 -2.55 0.60 -2.00
N TYR A 26 -2.86 -0.04 -0.86
CA TYR A 26 -2.43 0.44 0.45
C TYR A 26 -0.91 0.46 0.58
N GLY A 27 -0.21 -0.55 0.07
CA GLY A 27 1.25 -0.60 0.06
C GLY A 27 1.86 0.58 -0.69
N GLY A 28 1.35 0.91 -1.89
CA GLY A 28 1.79 2.07 -2.65
C GLY A 28 1.59 3.40 -1.92
N ILE A 29 0.39 3.60 -1.34
CA ILE A 29 0.06 4.82 -0.57
C ILE A 29 0.95 4.95 0.67
N TYR A 30 1.20 3.84 1.36
CA TYR A 30 2.05 3.80 2.55
C TYR A 30 3.47 4.26 2.23
N ILE A 31 4.06 3.78 1.14
CA ILE A 31 5.42 4.14 0.72
C ILE A 31 5.53 5.64 0.44
N VAL A 32 4.58 6.20 -0.33
CA VAL A 32 4.54 7.65 -0.61
C VAL A 32 4.41 8.45 0.68
N SER A 33 3.54 8.01 1.60
CA SER A 33 3.30 8.69 2.87
C SER A 33 4.54 8.66 3.77
N SER A 34 5.24 7.52 3.84
CA SER A 34 6.49 7.38 4.58
C SER A 34 7.58 8.31 4.05
N LEU A 35 7.71 8.45 2.73
CA LEU A 35 8.71 9.34 2.12
C LEU A 35 8.39 10.81 2.35
N LEU A 36 7.11 11.18 2.21
CA LEU A 36 6.65 12.53 2.55
C LEU A 36 6.91 12.85 4.03
N TRP A 37 6.67 11.89 4.93
CA TRP A 37 6.94 12.06 6.35
C TRP A 37 8.44 12.25 6.63
N LEU A 38 9.28 11.39 6.07
CA LEU A 38 10.73 11.46 6.18
C LEU A 38 11.25 12.84 5.73
N TRP A 39 10.67 13.37 4.65
CA TRP A 39 11.06 14.65 4.10
C TRP A 39 10.56 15.85 4.92
N ILE A 40 9.30 15.84 5.36
CA ILE A 40 8.65 16.98 6.01
C ILE A 40 8.97 17.04 7.51
N VAL A 41 8.87 15.90 8.19
CA VAL A 41 8.95 15.82 9.66
C VAL A 41 10.38 15.58 10.10
N GLU A 42 11.06 14.63 9.46
CA GLU A 42 12.45 14.30 9.82
C GLU A 42 13.47 15.22 9.14
N LYS A 43 13.04 16.05 8.17
CA LYS A 43 13.88 16.94 7.36
C LYS A 43 15.02 16.21 6.64
N THR A 44 14.89 14.90 6.48
CA THR A 44 15.84 14.07 5.74
C THR A 44 15.41 14.06 4.29
N GLN A 45 16.26 14.58 3.40
CA GLN A 45 15.97 14.52 1.97
C GLN A 45 15.97 13.05 1.52
N PRO A 46 14.88 12.58 0.88
CA PRO A 46 14.85 11.24 0.28
C PRO A 46 16.01 11.08 -0.69
N ASP A 47 16.76 9.99 -0.59
CA ASP A 47 17.84 9.71 -1.52
C ASP A 47 17.28 9.33 -2.89
N ARG A 48 18.12 9.44 -3.93
CA ARG A 48 17.81 8.98 -5.28
C ARG A 48 17.38 7.50 -5.30
N TRP A 49 17.97 6.69 -4.41
CA TRP A 49 17.59 5.30 -4.24
C TRP A 49 16.21 5.12 -3.59
N ASP A 50 15.85 5.98 -2.64
CA ASP A 50 14.53 5.98 -2.02
C ASP A 50 13.44 6.32 -3.04
N VAL A 51 13.68 7.35 -3.85
CA VAL A 51 12.76 7.77 -4.92
C VAL A 51 12.62 6.67 -5.99
N LEU A 52 13.72 6.01 -6.36
CA LEU A 52 13.71 4.91 -7.32
C LEU A 52 12.91 3.71 -6.78
N GLY A 53 13.17 3.31 -5.52
CA GLY A 53 12.43 2.24 -4.86
C GLY A 53 10.94 2.55 -4.74
N ALA A 54 10.60 3.78 -4.36
CA ALA A 54 9.21 4.25 -4.30
C ALA A 54 8.52 4.14 -5.65
N THR A 55 9.19 4.59 -6.71
CA THR A 55 8.67 4.55 -8.07
C THR A 55 8.37 3.13 -8.51
N ILE A 56 9.29 2.18 -8.25
CA ILE A 56 9.12 0.76 -8.57
C ILE A 56 7.91 0.17 -7.82
N CYS A 57 7.80 0.42 -6.51
CA CYS A 57 6.69 -0.10 -5.71
C CYS A 57 5.34 0.49 -6.10
N ILE A 58 5.28 1.79 -6.43
CA ILE A 58 4.07 2.45 -6.92
C ILE A 58 3.69 1.87 -8.29
N PHE A 59 4.65 1.68 -9.19
CA PHE A 59 4.40 1.03 -10.49
C PHE A 59 3.88 -0.38 -10.32
N GLY A 60 4.49 -1.20 -9.45
CA GLY A 60 4.00 -2.54 -9.13
C GLY A 60 2.56 -2.53 -8.60
N SER A 61 2.24 -1.56 -7.72
CA SER A 61 0.89 -1.37 -7.19
C SER A 61 -0.11 -0.98 -8.29
N MET A 62 0.29 -0.10 -9.21
CA MET A 62 -0.52 0.29 -10.37
C MET A 62 -0.76 -0.88 -11.32
N ILE A 63 0.24 -1.73 -11.57
CA ILE A 63 0.08 -2.92 -12.40
C ILE A 63 -0.96 -3.86 -11.78
N ILE A 64 -0.92 -4.11 -10.47
CA ILE A 64 -1.89 -4.97 -9.79
C ILE A 64 -3.31 -4.37 -9.82
N LEU A 65 -3.42 -3.05 -9.71
CA LEU A 65 -4.68 -2.31 -9.78
C LEU A 65 -5.28 -2.31 -11.20
N PHE A 66 -4.47 -2.01 -12.22
CA PHE A 66 -4.90 -1.79 -13.59
C PHE A 66 -4.77 -3.03 -14.50
N SER A 67 -4.25 -4.15 -13.99
CA SER A 67 -4.15 -5.40 -14.74
C SER A 67 -5.52 -5.77 -15.36
N PRO A 68 -5.63 -5.76 -16.71
CA PRO A 68 -6.86 -6.09 -17.42
C PRO A 68 -7.21 -7.56 -17.20
N ARG A 69 -8.50 -7.85 -17.12
CA ARG A 69 -9.00 -9.21 -16.93
C ARG A 69 -9.96 -9.57 -18.07
N PRO A 70 -9.87 -10.78 -18.65
CA PRO A 70 -11.01 -11.40 -19.30
C PRO A 70 -12.10 -11.78 -18.28
#